data_AF-A0A269PRS5-F1
#
_entry.id   AF-A0A269PRS5-F1
#
_cell.length_a   1.000
_cell.length_b   1.000
_cell.length_c   1.000
_cell.angle_alpha   90.00
_cell.angle_beta   90.00
_cell.angle_gamma   90.00
#
_symmetry.space_group_name_H-M   'P 1'
#
loop_
_entity.id
_entity.type
_entity.pdbx_description
1 polymer ?
#
loop_
_entity_poly.entity_id
_entity_poly.type
_entity_poly.pdbx_seq_one_letter_code
_entity_poly.pdbx_strand_id
1 'polypeptide(L)'
;MDQPFSKQLCELADNMGIALYQRFTQVEASLFLRCPLVELENLQKKRKIEFIQITNNQTEFFGYQLIDYVLTNIKEKSSPTGQPSTSERILCSKEVQELTGLSRTTIWRLERAGKFPARVPLQSTRVGWRNTEVQQWLMHLK
;
A
#
# COMPACT_ATOMS: atom_id res chain seq x y z
N MET A 1 -10.91 -4.11 -32.55
CA MET A 1 -10.39 -2.79 -32.14
C MET A 1 -9.87 -2.96 -30.74
N ASP A 2 -8.56 -2.91 -30.53
CA ASP A 2 -7.99 -2.97 -29.18
C ASP A 2 -8.45 -1.75 -28.37
N GLN A 3 -8.87 -1.99 -27.13
CA GLN A 3 -9.27 -0.90 -26.24
C GLN A 3 -8.02 -0.10 -25.88
N PRO A 4 -8.00 1.24 -26.08
CA PRO A 4 -6.83 2.07 -25.84
C PRO A 4 -6.45 2.18 -24.35
N PHE A 5 -7.34 1.78 -23.44
CA PHE A 5 -7.15 1.84 -22.00
C PHE A 5 -7.46 0.50 -21.33
N SER A 6 -6.85 0.27 -20.18
CA SER A 6 -7.13 -0.91 -19.36
C SER A 6 -8.58 -0.90 -18.87
N LYS A 7 -9.19 -2.08 -18.76
CA LYS A 7 -10.56 -2.23 -18.24
C LYS A 7 -10.72 -1.63 -16.85
N GLN A 8 -9.70 -1.76 -16.00
CA GLN A 8 -9.70 -1.22 -14.63
C GLN A 8 -9.77 0.31 -14.62
N LEU A 9 -9.10 0.96 -15.58
CA LEU A 9 -9.12 2.41 -15.72
C LEU A 9 -10.50 2.89 -16.17
N CYS A 10 -11.11 2.22 -17.15
CA CYS A 10 -12.47 2.54 -17.61
C CYS A 10 -13.50 2.36 -16.49
N GLU A 11 -13.47 1.24 -15.79
CA GLU A 11 -14.39 0.96 -14.69
C GLU A 11 -14.24 1.98 -13.54
N LEU A 12 -13.01 2.38 -13.23
CA LEU A 12 -12.77 3.41 -12.21
C LEU A 12 -13.28 4.78 -12.66
N ALA A 13 -13.12 5.11 -13.94
CA ALA A 13 -13.64 6.35 -14.53
C ALA A 13 -15.17 6.40 -14.46
N ASP A 14 -15.83 5.31 -14.83
CA ASP A 14 -17.29 5.19 -14.79
C ASP A 14 -17.81 5.33 -13.35
N ASN A 15 -17.15 4.69 -12.39
CA ASN A 15 -17.49 4.80 -10.97
C ASN A 15 -17.27 6.21 -10.40
N MET A 16 -16.27 6.93 -10.91
CA MET A 16 -15.98 8.31 -10.51
C MET A 16 -16.78 9.34 -11.31
N GLY A 17 -17.55 8.91 -12.32
CA GLY A 17 -18.32 9.79 -13.18
C GLY A 17 -17.46 10.72 -14.04
N ILE A 18 -16.24 10.29 -14.40
CA ILE A 18 -15.28 11.11 -15.14
C ILE A 18 -15.09 10.58 -16.53
N ALA A 19 -15.27 11.44 -17.53
CA ALA A 19 -14.91 11.11 -18.90
C ALA A 19 -13.38 11.10 -19.05
N LEU A 20 -12.83 10.02 -19.62
CA LEU A 20 -11.39 9.80 -19.76
C LEU A 20 -10.66 10.95 -20.45
N TYR A 21 -11.26 11.50 -21.50
CA TYR A 21 -10.69 12.57 -22.30
C TYR A 21 -11.13 13.98 -21.86
N GLN A 22 -11.85 14.09 -20.74
CA GLN A 22 -12.19 15.39 -20.19
C GLN A 22 -10.92 16.12 -19.76
N ARG A 23 -10.87 17.42 -20.08
CA ARG A 23 -9.76 18.31 -19.73
C ARG A 23 -10.03 18.92 -18.36
N PHE A 24 -9.01 18.92 -17.52
CA PHE A 24 -9.02 19.42 -16.16
C PHE A 24 -7.93 20.46 -16.00
N THR A 25 -8.28 21.62 -15.45
CA THR A 25 -7.32 22.62 -14.99
C THR A 25 -6.56 22.14 -13.77
N GLN A 26 -5.47 22.83 -13.42
CA GLN A 26 -4.70 22.50 -12.21
C GLN A 26 -5.53 22.56 -10.92
N VAL A 27 -6.51 23.47 -10.85
CA VAL A 27 -7.42 23.60 -9.71
C VAL A 27 -8.38 22.42 -9.64
N GLU A 28 -8.98 22.02 -10.76
CA GLU A 28 -9.91 20.88 -10.79
C GLU A 28 -9.20 19.56 -10.51
N ALA A 29 -7.97 19.38 -11.02
CA ALA A 29 -7.13 18.23 -10.70
C ALA A 29 -6.80 18.16 -9.20
N SER A 30 -6.49 19.30 -8.58
CA SER A 30 -6.26 19.41 -7.13
C SER A 30 -7.48 19.02 -6.32
N LEU A 31 -8.67 19.50 -6.71
CA LEU A 31 -9.94 19.13 -6.08
C LEU A 31 -10.27 17.64 -6.25
N PHE A 32 -10.04 17.10 -7.45
CA PHE A 32 -10.28 15.69 -7.76
C PHE A 32 -9.41 14.76 -6.91
N LEU A 33 -8.10 15.04 -6.86
CA LEU A 33 -7.13 14.24 -6.08
C LEU A 33 -7.18 14.54 -4.57
N ARG A 34 -7.96 15.54 -4.15
CA ARG A 34 -7.98 16.06 -2.76
C ARG A 34 -6.58 16.40 -2.25
N CYS A 35 -5.75 17.00 -3.11
CA CYS A 35 -4.37 17.37 -2.81
C CYS A 35 -4.17 18.89 -3.01
N PRO A 36 -3.30 19.55 -2.24
CA PRO A 36 -3.02 20.98 -2.43
C PRO A 36 -2.26 21.23 -3.74
N LEU A 37 -2.43 22.43 -4.31
CA LEU A 37 -1.79 22.82 -5.59
C LEU A 37 -0.27 22.64 -5.59
N VAL A 38 0.38 22.94 -4.46
CA VAL A 38 1.83 22.77 -4.28
C VAL A 38 2.25 21.32 -4.50
N GLU A 39 1.43 20.37 -4.04
CA GLU A 39 1.75 18.95 -4.21
C GLU A 39 1.58 18.52 -5.67
N LEU A 40 0.57 19.07 -6.36
CA LEU A 40 0.37 18.81 -7.77
C LEU A 40 1.55 19.33 -8.62
N GLU A 41 2.10 20.49 -8.30
CA GLU A 41 3.33 21.01 -8.93
C GLU A 41 4.54 20.11 -8.66
N ASN A 42 4.66 19.57 -7.44
CA ASN A 42 5.71 18.60 -7.11
C ASN A 42 5.57 17.32 -7.93
N LEU A 43 4.34 16.86 -8.17
CA LEU A 43 4.06 15.68 -8.99
C LEU A 43 4.43 15.90 -10.46
N GLN A 44 4.19 17.10 -10.99
CA GLN A 44 4.65 17.51 -12.32
C GLN A 44 6.19 17.50 -12.39
N LYS A 45 6.88 18.12 -11.42
CA LYS A 45 8.35 18.14 -11.36
C LYS A 45 8.96 16.73 -11.28
N LYS A 46 8.31 15.84 -10.53
CA LYS A 46 8.71 14.44 -10.38
C LYS A 46 8.32 13.55 -11.58
N ARG A 47 7.64 14.10 -12.61
CA ARG A 47 7.07 13.35 -13.75
C ARG A 47 6.22 12.16 -13.32
N LYS A 48 5.45 12.31 -12.23
CA LYS A 48 4.49 11.29 -11.77
C LYS A 48 3.15 11.37 -12.49
N ILE A 49 2.82 12.52 -13.07
CA ILE A 49 1.58 12.75 -13.80
C ILE A 49 1.95 13.47 -15.10
N GLU A 50 1.50 12.91 -16.22
CA GLU A 50 1.61 13.54 -17.54
C GLU A 50 0.63 14.72 -17.63
N PHE A 51 0.97 15.74 -18.41
CA PHE A 51 0.15 16.94 -18.59
C PHE A 51 0.29 17.50 -19.99
N ILE A 52 -0.65 18.34 -20.40
CA ILE A 52 -0.58 19.09 -21.65
C ILE A 52 -0.33 20.55 -21.32
N GLN A 53 0.66 21.14 -21.99
CA GLN A 53 0.88 22.58 -21.98
C GLN A 53 0.20 23.16 -23.23
N ILE A 54 -0.84 23.97 -23.03
CA ILE A 54 -1.56 24.65 -24.13
C ILE A 54 -0.93 26.01 -24.41
N THR A 55 -0.45 26.67 -23.36
CA THR A 55 0.35 27.90 -23.40
C THR A 55 1.40 27.85 -22.29
N ASN A 56 2.37 28.77 -22.30
CA ASN A 56 3.41 28.87 -21.27
C ASN A 56 2.86 28.98 -19.83
N ASN A 57 1.59 29.36 -19.66
CA ASN A 57 0.96 29.60 -18.35
C ASN A 57 -0.24 28.70 -18.04
N GLN A 58 -0.68 27.84 -18.98
CA GLN A 58 -1.86 27.01 -18.77
C GLN A 58 -1.51 25.54 -18.97
N THR A 59 -1.55 24.81 -17.86
CA THR A 59 -1.36 23.37 -17.82
C THR A 59 -2.69 22.70 -17.55
N GLU A 60 -3.04 21.75 -18.42
CA GLU A 60 -4.24 20.94 -18.26
C GLU A 60 -3.90 19.45 -18.21
N PHE A 61 -4.79 18.71 -17.58
CA PHE A 61 -4.71 17.28 -17.39
C PHE A 61 -5.89 16.61 -18.07
N PHE A 62 -5.70 15.42 -18.60
CA PHE A 62 -6.80 14.57 -18.99
C PHE A 62 -7.29 13.73 -17.81
N GLY A 63 -8.60 13.45 -17.77
CA GLY A 63 -9.21 12.62 -16.73
C GLY A 63 -8.50 11.28 -16.54
N TYR A 64 -8.11 10.61 -17.63
CA TYR A 64 -7.39 9.33 -17.55
C TYR A 64 -6.04 9.46 -16.84
N GLN A 65 -5.34 10.59 -16.92
CA GLN A 65 -4.04 10.79 -16.26
C GLN A 65 -4.21 10.85 -14.74
N LEU A 66 -5.27 11.53 -14.28
CA LEU A 66 -5.59 11.61 -12.86
C LEU A 66 -6.02 10.25 -12.31
N ILE A 67 -6.84 9.52 -13.08
CA ILE A 67 -7.31 8.17 -12.71
C ILE A 67 -6.14 7.18 -12.70
N ASP A 68 -5.25 7.24 -13.68
CA ASP A 68 -4.05 6.39 -13.73
C ASP A 68 -3.11 6.67 -12.55
N TYR A 69 -2.93 7.95 -12.19
CA TYR A 69 -2.22 8.31 -10.97
C TYR A 69 -2.88 7.72 -9.72
N VAL A 70 -4.21 7.80 -9.59
CA VAL A 70 -4.94 7.17 -8.47
C VAL A 70 -4.73 5.66 -8.45
N LEU A 71 -4.83 4.97 -9.59
CA LEU A 71 -4.55 3.53 -9.69
C LEU A 71 -3.13 3.20 -9.28
N THR A 72 -2.16 3.99 -9.74
CA THR A 72 -0.74 3.84 -9.39
C THR A 72 -0.54 4.08 -7.90
N ASN A 73 -1.19 5.09 -7.29
CA ASN A 73 -1.12 5.29 -5.84
C ASN A 73 -1.85 4.22 -5.04
N ILE A 74 -2.89 3.59 -5.57
CA ILE A 74 -3.52 2.43 -4.91
C ILE A 74 -2.53 1.26 -4.91
N LYS A 75 -1.81 1.04 -6.02
CA LYS A 75 -0.71 0.05 -6.10
C LYS A 75 0.50 0.43 -5.23
N GLU A 76 0.87 1.71 -5.19
CA GLU A 76 1.97 2.22 -4.34
C GLU A 76 1.55 2.24 -2.86
N LYS A 77 0.28 2.45 -2.50
CA LYS A 77 -0.24 2.33 -1.12
C LYS A 77 -0.48 0.88 -0.68
N SER A 78 -0.58 -0.07 -1.59
CA SER A 78 -0.39 -1.49 -1.26
C SER A 78 1.09 -1.87 -1.14
N SER A 79 2.00 -1.00 -1.60
CA SER A 79 3.45 -1.15 -1.45
C SER A 79 4.16 0.11 -0.89
N PRO A 80 3.90 0.48 0.37
CA PRO A 80 4.91 1.09 1.20
C PRO A 80 5.25 0.11 2.32
N THR A 81 6.54 -0.21 2.41
CA THR A 81 7.23 -0.68 3.61
C THR A 81 6.51 -0.27 4.89
N GLY A 82 5.81 -1.23 5.51
CA GLY A 82 4.95 -1.01 6.68
C GLY A 82 3.59 -1.71 6.60
N GLN A 83 3.54 -3.01 6.27
CA GLN A 83 2.36 -3.85 6.57
C GLN A 83 2.18 -3.88 8.11
N PRO A 84 0.97 -3.66 8.64
CA PRO A 84 0.02 -4.79 8.71
C PRO A 84 -1.42 -4.36 8.47
N SER A 85 -1.92 -4.57 7.25
CA SER A 85 -3.37 -4.68 7.01
C SER A 85 -3.74 -6.05 6.44
N THR A 86 -2.92 -7.07 6.70
CA THR A 86 -3.47 -8.37 7.07
C THR A 86 -3.82 -8.22 8.54
N SER A 87 -5.09 -8.39 8.92
CA SER A 87 -5.54 -8.49 10.30
C SER A 87 -4.45 -9.12 11.15
N GLU A 88 -3.87 -8.36 12.10
CA GLU A 88 -2.69 -8.75 12.88
C GLU A 88 -2.93 -10.14 13.49
N ARG A 89 -2.49 -11.17 12.77
CA ARG A 89 -2.88 -12.54 13.09
C ARG A 89 -1.97 -13.01 14.21
N ILE A 90 -2.59 -13.44 15.30
CA ILE A 90 -1.86 -14.05 16.39
C ILE A 90 -1.69 -15.53 16.04
N LEU A 91 -0.43 -15.96 15.91
CA LEU A 91 -0.04 -17.32 15.65
C LEU A 91 -0.06 -18.12 16.95
N CYS A 92 -0.71 -19.27 16.94
CA CYS A 92 -0.64 -20.22 18.04
C CYS A 92 0.74 -20.89 18.10
N SER A 93 1.07 -21.51 19.24
CA SER A 93 2.36 -22.20 19.41
C SER A 93 2.64 -23.27 18.36
N LYS A 94 1.61 -23.91 17.79
CA LYS A 94 1.76 -24.90 16.72
C LYS A 94 2.22 -24.25 15.42
N GLU A 95 1.56 -23.16 15.01
CA GLU A 95 1.89 -22.40 13.80
C GLU A 95 3.31 -21.81 13.89
N VAL A 96 3.71 -21.32 15.06
CA VAL A 96 5.08 -20.80 15.26
C VAL A 96 6.13 -21.90 15.13
N GLN A 97 5.87 -23.11 15.64
CA GLN A 97 6.78 -24.25 15.48
C GLN A 97 6.89 -24.67 14.01
N GLU A 98 5.78 -24.69 13.27
CA GLU A 98 5.77 -25.00 11.84
C GLU A 98 6.53 -23.94 11.01
N LEU A 99 6.38 -22.66 11.35
CA LEU A 99 7.04 -21.56 10.64
C LEU A 99 8.54 -21.46 10.93
N THR A 100 8.95 -21.68 12.18
CA THR A 100 10.35 -21.54 12.60
C THR A 100 11.14 -22.85 12.49
N GLY A 101 10.45 -24.00 12.40
CA GLY A 101 11.06 -25.32 12.50
C GLY A 101 11.65 -25.64 13.88
N LEU A 102 11.44 -24.77 14.88
CA LEU A 102 11.99 -24.92 16.23
C LEU A 102 10.99 -25.62 17.15
N SER A 103 11.50 -26.43 18.08
CA SER A 103 10.67 -27.02 19.13
C SER A 103 10.20 -25.98 20.15
N ARG A 104 9.07 -26.24 20.80
CA ARG A 104 8.50 -25.37 21.85
C ARG A 104 9.51 -25.02 22.97
N THR A 105 10.38 -25.96 23.35
CA THR A 105 11.41 -25.74 24.38
C THR A 105 12.50 -24.78 23.90
N THR A 106 12.89 -24.85 22.63
CA THR A 106 13.84 -23.93 22.03
C THR A 106 13.27 -22.52 21.92
N ILE A 107 12.01 -22.39 21.50
CA ILE A 107 11.30 -21.11 21.46
C ILE A 107 11.29 -20.47 22.86
N TRP A 108 10.95 -21.24 23.90
CA TRP A 108 10.96 -20.74 25.28
C TRP A 108 12.34 -20.30 25.76
N ARG A 109 13.41 -21.01 25.37
CA ARG A 109 14.80 -20.61 25.70
C ARG A 109 15.18 -19.31 25.01
N LEU A 110 14.83 -19.15 23.74
CA LEU A 110 15.11 -17.92 22.98
C LEU A 110 14.31 -16.74 23.49
N GLU A 111 13.05 -16.95 23.87
CA GLU A 111 12.20 -15.96 24.54
C GLU A 111 12.86 -15.48 25.85
N ARG A 112 13.31 -16.40 26.71
CA ARG A 112 14.04 -16.05 27.94
C ARG A 112 15.37 -15.35 27.69
N ALA A 113 16.01 -15.62 26.55
CA ALA A 113 17.24 -14.96 26.14
C ALA A 113 17.01 -13.60 25.46
N GLY A 114 15.75 -13.17 25.28
CA GLY A 114 15.41 -11.94 24.55
C GLY A 114 15.69 -12.01 23.04
N LYS A 115 15.93 -13.21 22.52
CA LYS A 115 16.26 -13.46 21.11
C LYS A 115 15.06 -13.89 20.27
N PHE A 116 13.86 -13.94 20.85
CA PHE A 116 12.62 -14.28 20.17
C PHE A 116 11.52 -13.29 20.55
N PRO A 117 10.54 -13.02 19.66
CA PRO A 117 9.41 -12.17 19.97
C PRO A 117 8.65 -12.57 21.25
N ALA A 118 8.14 -11.58 21.97
CA ALA A 118 7.40 -11.79 23.20
C ALA A 118 6.05 -12.45 22.93
N ARG A 119 5.63 -13.39 23.79
CA ARG A 119 4.31 -14.01 23.68
C ARG A 119 3.21 -13.07 24.14
N VAL A 120 2.09 -13.10 23.42
CA VAL A 120 0.85 -12.41 23.75
C VAL A 120 -0.14 -13.41 24.37
N PRO A 121 -0.62 -13.17 25.60
CA PRO A 121 -1.65 -14.01 26.21
C PRO A 121 -2.99 -13.78 25.49
N LEU A 122 -3.56 -14.84 24.93
CA LEU A 122 -4.88 -14.81 24.28
C LEU A 122 -5.99 -15.16 25.26
N GLN A 123 -5.74 -16.12 26.14
CA GLN A 123 -6.70 -16.62 27.14
C GLN A 123 -5.92 -17.23 28.32
N SER A 124 -6.60 -17.59 29.42
CA SER A 124 -5.99 -18.09 30.67
C SER A 124 -4.90 -19.17 30.49
N THR A 125 -5.01 -20.03 29.47
CA THR A 125 -4.02 -21.08 29.16
C THR A 125 -3.42 -20.97 27.74
N ARG A 126 -3.90 -20.03 26.91
CA ARG A 126 -3.48 -19.91 25.50
C ARG A 126 -2.60 -18.69 25.31
N VAL A 127 -1.44 -18.93 24.70
CA VAL A 127 -0.48 -17.90 24.29
C VAL A 127 -0.28 -17.97 22.78
N GLY A 128 -0.02 -16.82 22.19
CA GLY A 128 0.34 -16.73 20.78
C GLY A 128 1.39 -15.66 20.53
N TRP A 129 1.81 -15.52 19.29
CA TRP A 129 2.80 -14.55 18.85
C TRP A 129 2.27 -13.74 17.70
N ARG A 130 2.65 -12.48 17.62
CA ARG A 130 2.30 -11.64 16.47
C ARG A 130 3.02 -12.16 15.24
N ASN A 131 2.27 -12.49 14.19
CA ASN A 131 2.85 -12.99 12.93
C ASN A 131 3.94 -12.04 12.42
N THR A 132 3.68 -10.73 12.44
CA THR A 132 4.62 -9.70 12.00
C THR A 132 5.97 -9.77 12.73
N GLU A 133 5.97 -9.93 14.05
CA GLU A 133 7.20 -9.98 14.85
C GLU A 133 7.98 -11.28 14.57
N VAL A 134 7.29 -12.41 14.38
CA VAL A 134 7.92 -13.70 14.04
C VAL A 134 8.54 -13.64 12.64
N GLN A 135 7.86 -13.03 11.67
CA GLN A 135 8.39 -12.84 10.31
C GLN A 135 9.60 -11.91 10.30
N GLN A 136 9.53 -10.77 11.01
CA GLN A 136 10.66 -9.85 11.16
C GLN A 136 11.88 -10.55 11.78
N TRP A 137 11.66 -11.39 12.79
CA TRP A 137 12.72 -12.19 13.38
C TRP A 137 13.36 -13.17 12.39
N LEU A 138 12.55 -13.88 11.59
CA LEU A 138 13.06 -14.77 10.55
C LEU A 138 13.88 -14.01 9.49
N MET A 139 13.49 -12.78 9.15
CA MET A 139 14.24 -11.93 8.24
C MET A 139 15.57 -11.47 8.84
N HIS A 140 15.63 -11.19 10.14
CA HIS A 140 16.88 -10.81 10.82
C HIS A 140 17.87 -11.98 10.97
N LEU A 141 17.38 -13.22 10.92
CA LEU A 141 18.24 -14.41 10.96
C LEU A 141 18.89 -14.77 9.62
N LYS A 142 18.39 -14.24 8.50
CA LYS A 142 18.95 -14.44 7.16
C LYS A 142 19.99 -13.36 6.85
#